data_AF-A0A7K3YZI9-F1
#
_entry.id   AF-A0A7K3YZI9-F1
#
_cell.length_a   1.000
_cell.length_b   1.000
_cell.length_c   1.000
_cell.angle_alpha   90.00
_cell.angle_beta   90.00
_cell.angle_gamma   90.00
#
_symmetry.space_group_name_H-M   'P 1'
#
loop_
_entity.id
_entity.type
_entity.pdbx_description
1 polymer ?
#
loop_
_entity_poly.entity_id
_entity_poly.type
_entity_poly.pdbx_seq_one_letter_code
_entity_poly.pdbx_strand_id
1 'polypeptide(L)'
;MLAFASQTVTQKVSRLPFLRSGVMVTSELIGVALECLNAEPTRTLALLTPRDAPGGMAEGLDRCLAGRLRVDGKIVVPVIADVLVSAGIAEPAKVTERSFPHSRKALRLLPSWTWHIASTLPHEVKLAGSGTAPDPSASWLNLCPVCRTGRLNRVTGKQLFGVPHTDFIIECTHCGAKFIPVGPAFRLVSIASIRDPLWKRYLDQTYPPETWAALARGTSPGGNPVSRPRSRPGSAQSSLPPSGNLVVMKDGSLAVPVDKKTVYFRTVPLTFSGGMRMGIYSRVQKTVRELLEDPALAHLRDPVSVKYSNYLPQKAGLFLSHLAERHDPFYREFLNPYGDEKYGSFRAVESGDLDKDGILLVVVNRGIYAARASPGSFRAMINEYFGRILPEHCLVGGDEFRCRINAVLCNNRQDAGLYIYPLGSGEEQARVTLLLEKMSYERSEKNL
;
A
#
# COMPACT_ATOMS: atom_id res chain seq x y z
N MET A 1 15.31 -3.10 4.90
CA MET A 1 16.74 -3.24 4.52
C MET A 1 17.70 -2.87 5.64
N LEU A 2 17.59 -1.70 6.27
CA LEU A 2 18.51 -1.30 7.36
C LEU A 2 18.61 -2.30 8.51
N ALA A 3 17.48 -2.81 9.02
CA ALA A 3 17.47 -3.81 10.08
C ALA A 3 18.22 -5.10 9.67
N PHE A 4 18.06 -5.53 8.42
CA PHE A 4 18.73 -6.71 7.87
C PHE A 4 20.25 -6.47 7.67
N ALA A 5 20.64 -5.27 7.23
CA ALA A 5 22.04 -4.90 7.12
C ALA A 5 22.70 -4.81 8.51
N SER A 6 22.03 -4.21 9.48
CA SER A 6 22.50 -4.13 10.87
C SER A 6 22.64 -5.51 11.51
N GLN A 7 21.67 -6.40 11.27
CA GLN A 7 21.74 -7.80 11.70
C GLN A 7 22.90 -8.55 11.01
N THR A 8 23.12 -8.32 9.71
CA THR A 8 24.21 -8.97 8.96
C THR A 8 25.57 -8.50 9.44
N VAL A 9 25.75 -7.20 9.70
CA VAL A 9 26.96 -6.66 10.33
C VAL A 9 27.14 -7.25 11.73
N THR A 10 26.06 -7.36 12.50
CA THR A 10 26.07 -8.00 13.83
C THR A 10 26.52 -9.47 13.77
N GLN A 11 26.08 -10.21 12.76
CA GLN A 11 26.40 -11.63 12.59
C GLN A 11 27.79 -11.87 11.99
N LYS A 12 28.22 -11.03 11.05
CA LYS A 12 29.45 -11.27 10.26
C LYS A 12 30.66 -10.45 10.68
N VAL A 13 30.46 -9.35 11.40
CA VAL A 13 31.53 -8.41 11.78
C VAL A 13 31.62 -8.28 13.29
N SER A 14 30.63 -7.66 13.93
CA SER A 14 30.57 -7.50 15.39
C SER A 14 29.21 -6.93 15.82
N ARG A 15 28.79 -7.22 17.06
CA ARG A 15 27.52 -6.78 17.62
C ARG A 15 27.47 -5.26 17.73
N LEU A 16 26.48 -4.64 17.11
CA LEU A 16 26.27 -3.19 17.15
C LEU A 16 25.70 -2.72 18.51
N PRO A 17 26.08 -1.52 18.99
CA PRO A 17 27.18 -0.70 18.50
C PRO A 17 28.55 -1.24 18.95
N PHE A 18 29.60 -1.03 18.14
CA PHE A 18 30.97 -1.43 18.50
C PHE A 18 32.01 -0.40 18.04
N LEU A 19 33.16 -0.38 18.71
CA LEU A 19 34.29 0.49 18.35
C LEU A 19 35.21 -0.22 17.35
N ARG A 20 35.57 0.46 16.25
CA ARG A 20 36.56 -0.04 15.28
C ARG A 20 37.45 1.10 14.82
N SER A 21 38.77 0.95 15.00
CA SER A 21 39.78 1.96 14.65
C SER A 21 39.44 3.38 15.17
N GLY A 22 38.92 3.46 16.39
CA GLY A 22 38.52 4.74 17.02
C GLY A 22 37.16 5.30 16.59
N VAL A 23 36.44 4.63 15.69
CA VAL A 23 35.11 5.04 15.23
C VAL A 23 34.04 4.15 15.84
N MET A 24 33.00 4.76 16.42
CA MET A 24 31.83 4.04 16.92
C MET A 24 30.92 3.66 15.74
N VAL A 25 30.84 2.36 15.44
CA VAL A 25 29.98 1.82 14.38
C VAL A 25 28.60 1.56 14.94
N THR A 26 27.61 2.34 14.48
CA THR A 26 26.21 2.26 14.90
C THR A 26 25.32 1.81 13.74
N SER A 27 24.08 1.39 14.06
CA SER A 27 23.05 1.11 13.04
C SER A 27 22.75 2.35 12.19
N GLU A 28 22.79 3.54 12.78
CA GLU A 28 22.58 4.81 12.10
C GLU A 28 23.68 5.09 11.07
N LEU A 29 24.96 4.89 11.44
CA LEU A 29 26.09 5.06 10.53
C LEU A 29 25.97 4.11 9.32
N ILE A 30 25.59 2.85 9.56
CA ILE A 30 25.35 1.86 8.51
C ILE A 30 24.19 2.32 7.61
N GLY A 31 23.09 2.79 8.20
CA GLY A 31 21.92 3.25 7.46
C GLY A 31 22.24 4.39 6.51
N VAL A 32 22.87 5.44 7.00
CA VAL A 32 23.21 6.61 6.19
C VAL A 32 24.21 6.23 5.08
N ALA A 33 25.22 5.39 5.37
CA ALA A 33 26.15 4.94 4.34
C ALA A 33 25.45 4.18 3.21
N LEU A 34 24.51 3.29 3.55
CA LEU A 34 23.74 2.54 2.56
C LEU A 34 22.77 3.42 1.77
N GLU A 35 22.19 4.44 2.40
CA GLU A 35 21.36 5.44 1.70
C GLU A 35 22.19 6.25 0.70
N CYS A 36 23.37 6.73 1.08
CA CYS A 36 24.28 7.45 0.17
C CYS A 36 24.62 6.58 -1.05
N LEU A 37 24.96 5.31 -0.84
CA LEU A 37 25.25 4.37 -1.94
C LEU A 37 24.02 4.05 -2.80
N ASN A 38 22.82 3.97 -2.22
CA ASN A 38 21.57 3.74 -2.96
C ASN A 38 21.02 5.00 -3.63
N ALA A 39 21.52 6.19 -3.29
CA ALA A 39 21.18 7.42 -4.02
C ALA A 39 21.91 7.46 -5.38
N GLU A 40 23.11 6.89 -5.46
CA GLU A 40 23.91 6.89 -6.68
C GLU A 40 23.33 5.95 -7.76
N PRO A 41 23.16 6.41 -9.01
CA PRO A 41 22.64 5.58 -10.11
C PRO A 41 23.46 4.31 -10.35
N THR A 42 24.78 4.41 -10.24
CA THR A 42 25.72 3.28 -10.42
C THR A 42 25.92 2.46 -9.14
N ARG A 43 25.25 2.85 -8.04
CA ARG A 43 25.43 2.26 -6.70
C ARG A 43 26.88 2.27 -6.22
N THR A 44 27.70 3.14 -6.81
CA THR A 44 29.14 3.23 -6.60
C THR A 44 29.49 4.67 -6.27
N LEU A 45 30.10 4.89 -5.09
CA LEU A 45 30.45 6.23 -4.64
C LEU A 45 31.94 6.30 -4.26
N ALA A 46 32.61 7.39 -4.67
CA ALA A 46 33.99 7.65 -4.27
C ALA A 46 34.09 7.79 -2.74
N LEU A 47 35.14 7.25 -2.13
CA LEU A 47 35.27 7.27 -0.66
C LEU A 47 35.47 8.70 -0.15
N LEU A 48 36.36 9.45 -0.78
CA LEU A 48 36.71 10.83 -0.39
C LEU A 48 36.25 11.81 -1.45
N THR A 49 36.09 13.08 -1.11
CA THR A 49 35.86 14.18 -2.07
C THR A 49 37.18 14.95 -2.29
N PRO A 50 37.56 15.32 -3.52
CA PRO A 50 38.78 16.09 -3.74
C PRO A 50 38.74 17.44 -3.03
N ARG A 51 39.90 17.96 -2.62
CA ARG A 51 39.98 19.29 -1.97
C ARG A 51 39.55 20.41 -2.91
N ASP A 52 39.87 20.28 -4.20
CA ASP A 52 39.62 21.29 -5.24
C ASP A 52 38.49 20.86 -6.19
N ALA A 53 37.43 20.23 -5.65
CA ALA A 53 36.30 19.78 -6.44
C ALA A 53 35.58 21.00 -7.10
N PRO A 54 35.51 21.08 -8.44
CA PRO A 54 34.77 22.14 -9.12
C PRO A 54 33.27 22.05 -8.79
N GLY A 55 32.58 23.20 -8.81
CA GLY A 55 31.14 23.27 -8.56
C GLY A 55 30.36 22.35 -9.50
N GLY A 56 29.47 21.51 -8.95
CA GLY A 56 28.68 20.53 -9.70
C GLY A 56 29.27 19.11 -9.74
N MET A 57 30.41 18.85 -9.09
CA MET A 57 30.95 17.50 -8.92
C MET A 57 30.16 16.69 -7.89
N ALA A 58 29.96 15.39 -8.16
CA ALA A 58 29.32 14.47 -7.23
C ALA A 58 30.14 14.34 -5.93
N GLU A 59 29.48 14.53 -4.79
CA GLU A 59 30.12 14.44 -3.48
C GLU A 59 30.49 12.98 -3.15
N GLY A 60 31.66 12.77 -2.57
CA GLY A 60 32.08 11.48 -2.05
C GLY A 60 31.32 11.07 -0.79
N LEU A 61 31.52 9.82 -0.36
CA LEU A 61 30.90 9.28 0.84
C LEU A 61 31.30 10.09 2.09
N ASP A 62 32.50 10.66 2.12
CA ASP A 62 32.99 11.50 3.22
C ASP A 62 32.11 12.73 3.45
N ARG A 63 31.76 13.46 2.40
CA ARG A 63 30.86 14.62 2.49
C ARG A 63 29.41 14.21 2.77
N CYS A 64 28.94 13.12 2.16
CA CYS A 64 27.60 12.59 2.43
C CYS A 64 27.40 12.24 3.91
N LEU A 65 28.38 11.54 4.52
CA LEU A 65 28.34 11.19 5.93
C LEU A 65 28.54 12.41 6.84
N ALA A 66 29.48 13.30 6.52
CA ALA A 66 29.72 14.51 7.30
C ALA A 66 28.48 15.42 7.35
N GLY A 67 27.79 15.60 6.22
CA GLY A 67 26.59 16.43 6.13
C GLY A 67 25.38 15.87 6.89
N ARG A 68 25.23 14.54 6.96
CA ARG A 68 24.06 13.89 7.57
C ARG A 68 24.26 13.53 9.05
N LEU A 69 25.47 13.13 9.43
CA LEU A 69 25.76 12.64 10.79
C LEU A 69 26.60 13.62 11.62
N ARG A 70 27.04 14.75 11.05
CA ARG A 70 27.94 15.73 11.71
C ARG A 70 29.22 15.09 12.27
N VAL A 71 29.75 14.10 11.57
CA VAL A 71 31.00 13.39 11.90
C VAL A 71 32.13 13.79 10.94
N ASP A 72 33.39 13.54 11.33
CA ASP A 72 34.50 13.66 10.39
C ASP A 72 34.47 12.50 9.38
N GLY A 73 33.89 12.77 8.21
CA GLY A 73 33.77 11.80 7.12
C GLY A 73 35.10 11.19 6.67
N LYS A 74 36.23 11.90 6.80
CA LYS A 74 37.54 11.36 6.38
C LYS A 74 38.02 10.24 7.32
N ILE A 75 37.66 10.34 8.60
CA ILE A 75 37.99 9.33 9.61
C ILE A 75 37.01 8.17 9.55
N VAL A 76 35.72 8.47 9.35
CA VAL A 76 34.64 7.47 9.40
C VAL A 76 34.58 6.61 8.15
N VAL A 77 34.83 7.17 6.97
CA VAL A 77 34.67 6.47 5.68
C VAL A 77 35.51 5.20 5.55
N PRO A 78 36.82 5.19 5.85
CA PRO A 78 37.61 3.97 5.75
C PRO A 78 37.07 2.85 6.64
N VAL A 79 36.59 3.19 7.84
CA VAL A 79 36.05 2.21 8.79
C VAL A 79 34.72 1.64 8.29
N ILE A 80 33.78 2.49 7.86
CA ILE A 80 32.49 2.00 7.38
C ILE A 80 32.60 1.25 6.06
N ALA A 81 33.52 1.66 5.16
CA ALA A 81 33.80 0.92 3.93
C ALA A 81 34.30 -0.49 4.24
N ASP A 82 35.27 -0.62 5.16
CA ASP A 82 35.80 -1.92 5.59
C ASP A 82 34.73 -2.80 6.26
N VAL A 83 33.87 -2.21 7.12
CA VAL A 83 32.75 -2.93 7.76
C VAL A 83 31.75 -3.46 6.71
N LEU A 84 31.36 -2.65 5.73
CA LEU A 84 30.41 -3.05 4.70
C LEU A 84 31.00 -4.11 3.76
N VAL A 85 32.29 -4.03 3.45
CA VAL A 85 33.00 -5.06 2.67
C VAL A 85 33.11 -6.36 3.47
N SER A 86 33.52 -6.29 4.73
CA SER A 86 33.63 -7.45 5.63
C SER A 86 32.29 -8.17 5.83
N ALA A 87 31.19 -7.41 5.87
CA ALA A 87 29.84 -7.97 5.98
C ALA A 87 29.31 -8.61 4.67
N GLY A 88 30.02 -8.45 3.55
CA GLY A 88 29.54 -8.84 2.22
C GLY A 88 28.33 -8.02 1.77
N ILE A 89 28.30 -6.74 2.15
CA ILE A 89 27.25 -5.77 1.80
C ILE A 89 27.68 -4.92 0.60
N ALA A 90 28.96 -4.55 0.56
CA ALA A 90 29.57 -3.78 -0.51
C ALA A 90 30.88 -4.45 -0.97
N GLU A 91 31.42 -3.97 -2.07
CA GLU A 91 32.74 -4.36 -2.57
C GLU A 91 33.60 -3.13 -2.88
N PRO A 92 34.94 -3.24 -2.80
CA PRO A 92 35.84 -2.18 -3.23
C PRO A 92 35.69 -1.94 -4.74
N ALA A 93 35.58 -0.68 -5.14
CA ALA A 93 35.45 -0.28 -6.53
C ALA A 93 36.43 0.84 -6.87
N LYS A 94 36.49 1.19 -8.17
CA LYS A 94 37.21 2.34 -8.67
C LYS A 94 36.28 3.19 -9.53
N VAL A 95 36.28 4.49 -9.31
CA VAL A 95 35.55 5.45 -10.15
C VAL A 95 36.57 6.23 -10.98
N THR A 96 36.34 6.25 -12.28
CA THR A 96 37.08 7.09 -13.24
C THR A 96 36.17 8.22 -13.69
N GLU A 97 36.56 9.46 -13.40
CA GLU A 97 35.86 10.65 -13.86
C GLU A 97 36.66 11.29 -14.98
N ARG A 98 35.97 11.88 -15.97
CA ARG A 98 36.65 12.58 -17.07
C ARG A 98 37.55 13.73 -16.59
N SER A 99 37.23 14.29 -15.43
CA SER A 99 37.95 15.42 -14.81
C SER A 99 39.24 15.02 -14.09
N PHE A 100 39.47 13.72 -13.82
CA PHE A 100 40.67 13.24 -13.13
C PHE A 100 41.27 12.02 -13.85
N PRO A 101 42.51 12.09 -14.34
CA PRO A 101 43.14 10.99 -15.08
C PRO A 101 43.40 9.75 -14.22
N HIS A 102 43.34 9.86 -12.89
CA HIS A 102 43.61 8.77 -11.96
C HIS A 102 42.32 8.19 -11.39
N SER A 103 42.20 6.86 -11.43
CA SER A 103 41.09 6.14 -10.80
C SER A 103 41.06 6.37 -9.29
N ARG A 104 39.89 6.62 -8.73
CA ARG A 104 39.72 6.93 -7.30
C ARG A 104 39.13 5.73 -6.56
N LYS A 105 39.56 5.49 -5.32
CA LYS A 105 38.98 4.44 -4.47
C LYS A 105 37.51 4.76 -4.22
N ALA A 106 36.66 3.76 -4.46
CA ALA A 106 35.23 3.85 -4.32
C ALA A 106 34.68 2.61 -3.62
N LEU A 107 33.42 2.69 -3.26
CA LEU A 107 32.67 1.59 -2.67
C LEU A 107 31.44 1.33 -3.53
N ARG A 108 31.24 0.09 -3.98
CA ARG A 108 30.07 -0.33 -4.74
C ARG A 108 29.17 -1.19 -3.86
N LEU A 109 27.90 -0.82 -3.79
CA LEU A 109 26.91 -1.63 -3.10
C LEU A 109 26.55 -2.86 -3.93
N LEU A 110 26.54 -4.04 -3.31
CA LEU A 110 26.20 -5.26 -4.00
C LEU A 110 24.70 -5.30 -4.35
N PRO A 111 24.30 -5.92 -5.47
CA PRO A 111 22.89 -5.92 -5.93
C PRO A 111 21.88 -6.41 -4.89
N SER A 112 22.24 -7.43 -4.10
CA SER A 112 21.40 -7.97 -3.01
C SER A 112 21.11 -6.96 -1.89
N TRP A 113 21.88 -5.88 -1.84
CA TRP A 113 21.79 -4.81 -0.86
C TRP A 113 21.25 -3.51 -1.44
N THR A 114 21.02 -3.48 -2.76
CA THR A 114 20.40 -2.33 -3.42
C THR A 114 18.90 -2.30 -3.16
N TRP A 115 18.36 -1.09 -2.97
CA TRP A 115 16.92 -0.83 -3.03
C TRP A 115 16.66 0.34 -3.95
N HIS A 116 15.57 0.25 -4.71
CA HIS A 116 15.19 1.32 -5.62
C HIS A 116 14.39 2.36 -4.85
N ILE A 117 14.95 3.57 -4.71
CA ILE A 117 14.14 4.79 -4.63
C ILE A 117 13.58 4.96 -6.05
N ALA A 118 12.27 4.97 -6.20
CA ALA A 118 11.54 4.78 -7.46
C ALA A 118 12.18 5.44 -8.71
N SER A 119 12.60 4.64 -9.71
CA SER A 119 12.25 4.81 -11.14
C SER A 119 13.00 3.85 -12.08
N THR A 120 12.19 3.21 -12.95
CA THR A 120 12.40 2.77 -14.35
C THR A 120 13.80 2.33 -14.83
N LEU A 121 14.00 1.00 -14.90
CA LEU A 121 14.34 0.22 -16.11
C LEU A 121 14.59 -1.25 -15.71
N PRO A 122 14.13 -2.26 -16.48
CA PRO A 122 14.43 -3.66 -16.21
C PRO A 122 15.74 -4.07 -16.90
N HIS A 123 16.67 -4.66 -16.16
CA HIS A 123 17.71 -5.48 -16.75
C HIS A 123 17.60 -6.92 -16.24
N GLU A 124 17.35 -7.82 -17.18
CA GLU A 124 17.62 -9.25 -17.05
C GLU A 124 19.11 -9.47 -16.83
N VAL A 125 19.47 -10.30 -15.85
CA VAL A 125 20.68 -11.13 -15.94
C VAL A 125 20.39 -12.50 -15.33
N LYS A 126 20.48 -13.52 -16.19
CA LYS A 126 20.68 -14.93 -15.82
C LYS A 126 22.03 -15.09 -15.15
N LEU A 127 22.11 -15.90 -14.08
CA LEU A 127 23.34 -16.54 -13.68
C LEU A 127 23.13 -18.06 -13.64
N ALA A 128 23.93 -18.74 -14.47
CA ALA A 128 24.08 -20.18 -14.53
C ALA A 128 25.05 -20.65 -13.44
N GLY A 129 24.80 -21.87 -12.94
CA GLY A 129 25.83 -22.76 -12.44
C GLY A 129 26.11 -22.76 -10.94
N SER A 130 25.35 -23.56 -10.19
CA SER A 130 25.92 -24.51 -9.22
C SER A 130 24.87 -25.57 -8.93
N GLY A 131 25.16 -26.79 -9.39
CA GLY A 131 24.26 -27.93 -9.36
C GLY A 131 24.02 -28.44 -7.95
N THR A 132 22.76 -28.36 -7.55
CA THR A 132 22.01 -29.40 -6.83
C THR A 132 20.60 -29.27 -7.33
N ALA A 133 20.00 -30.36 -7.81
CA ALA A 133 18.65 -30.36 -8.37
C ALA A 133 17.69 -29.61 -7.43
N PRO A 134 17.02 -28.55 -7.90
CA PRO A 134 16.09 -27.82 -7.04
C PRO A 134 14.89 -28.74 -6.79
N ASP A 135 14.66 -29.00 -5.52
CA ASP A 135 13.38 -29.45 -5.00
C ASP A 135 12.25 -28.65 -5.71
N PRO A 136 11.32 -29.31 -6.42
CA PRO A 136 10.29 -28.62 -7.22
C PRO A 136 9.41 -27.68 -6.39
N SER A 137 9.41 -27.83 -5.07
CA SER A 137 8.74 -26.94 -4.12
C SER A 137 9.39 -25.55 -3.95
N ALA A 138 10.67 -25.38 -4.35
CA ALA A 138 11.47 -24.18 -4.09
C ALA A 138 11.43 -23.12 -5.22
N SER A 139 10.82 -23.40 -6.37
CA SER A 139 10.99 -22.53 -7.56
C SER A 139 10.25 -21.19 -7.47
N TRP A 140 9.09 -21.14 -6.80
CA TRP A 140 8.24 -19.95 -6.73
C TRP A 140 8.65 -18.96 -5.63
N LEU A 141 9.42 -19.42 -4.64
CA LEU A 141 9.87 -18.59 -3.52
C LEU A 141 10.91 -17.53 -3.93
N ASN A 142 11.55 -17.73 -5.08
CA ASN A 142 12.57 -16.83 -5.60
C ASN A 142 12.01 -15.51 -6.13
N LEU A 143 10.69 -15.43 -6.35
CA LEU A 143 10.04 -14.24 -6.89
C LEU A 143 8.63 -14.11 -6.32
N CYS A 144 8.39 -13.09 -5.54
CA CYS A 144 7.08 -12.85 -4.94
C CYS A 144 6.06 -12.52 -6.04
N PRO A 145 4.93 -13.24 -6.10
CA PRO A 145 3.92 -12.97 -7.11
C PRO A 145 3.35 -11.56 -7.01
N VAL A 146 3.21 -11.05 -5.78
CA VAL A 146 2.59 -9.76 -5.47
C VAL A 146 3.37 -8.58 -6.04
N CYS A 147 4.67 -8.55 -5.78
CA CYS A 147 5.52 -7.41 -6.13
C CYS A 147 6.46 -7.67 -7.31
N ARG A 148 6.58 -8.93 -7.74
CA ARG A 148 7.50 -9.39 -8.79
C ARG A 148 8.96 -8.94 -8.60
N THR A 149 9.34 -8.64 -7.36
CA THR A 149 10.63 -8.02 -7.01
C THR A 149 11.24 -8.67 -5.78
N GLY A 150 10.48 -8.75 -4.69
CA GLY A 150 10.95 -9.37 -3.45
C GLY A 150 11.03 -10.89 -3.51
N ARG A 151 11.93 -11.48 -2.72
CA ARG A 151 11.99 -12.92 -2.46
C ARG A 151 11.09 -13.29 -1.30
N LEU A 152 10.59 -14.51 -1.31
CA LEU A 152 9.73 -15.09 -0.28
C LEU A 152 10.59 -15.94 0.66
N ASN A 153 10.61 -15.58 1.94
CA ASN A 153 11.39 -16.26 2.96
C ASN A 153 10.47 -17.07 3.87
N ARG A 154 10.87 -18.30 4.17
CA ARG A 154 10.23 -19.10 5.21
C ARG A 154 10.60 -18.53 6.59
N VAL A 155 9.58 -18.19 7.37
CA VAL A 155 9.71 -17.67 8.74
C VAL A 155 9.02 -18.66 9.67
N THR A 156 9.80 -19.29 10.54
CA THR A 156 9.32 -20.25 11.55
C THR A 156 9.06 -19.51 12.87
N GLY A 157 8.01 -19.90 13.61
CA GLY A 157 7.76 -19.39 14.98
C GLY A 157 7.01 -18.06 15.09
N LYS A 158 6.47 -17.50 14.00
CA LYS A 158 5.55 -16.36 14.04
C LYS A 158 4.12 -16.83 13.76
N GLN A 159 3.26 -16.77 14.78
CA GLN A 159 1.82 -17.00 14.62
C GLN A 159 1.15 -15.74 14.05
N LEU A 160 0.39 -15.91 12.96
CA LEU A 160 -0.47 -14.86 12.43
C LEU A 160 -1.85 -14.97 13.10
N PHE A 161 -2.36 -13.87 13.63
CA PHE A 161 -3.67 -13.81 14.29
C PHE A 161 -4.78 -14.14 13.28
N GLY A 162 -5.72 -15.04 13.63
CA GLY A 162 -6.81 -15.49 12.74
C GLY A 162 -6.48 -16.64 11.78
N VAL A 163 -5.27 -17.22 11.86
CA VAL A 163 -4.83 -18.35 11.02
C VAL A 163 -4.62 -19.61 11.90
N PRO A 164 -5.07 -20.81 11.48
CA PRO A 164 -4.76 -22.06 12.19
C PRO A 164 -3.26 -22.26 12.42
N HIS A 165 -2.86 -22.99 13.47
CA HIS A 165 -1.45 -23.26 13.73
C HIS A 165 -0.77 -23.85 12.48
N THR A 166 0.19 -23.11 11.94
CA THR A 166 1.04 -23.53 10.83
C THR A 166 2.49 -23.47 11.31
N ASP A 167 3.28 -24.47 10.94
CA ASP A 167 4.67 -24.59 11.40
C ASP A 167 5.56 -23.43 10.91
N PHE A 168 5.16 -22.78 9.81
CA PHE A 168 5.87 -21.66 9.22
C PHE A 168 4.95 -20.80 8.37
N ILE A 169 5.34 -19.53 8.20
CA ILE A 169 4.76 -18.60 7.23
C ILE A 169 5.81 -18.26 6.18
N ILE A 170 5.38 -17.85 5.00
CA ILE A 170 6.26 -17.36 3.94
C ILE A 170 6.03 -15.87 3.78
N GLU A 171 7.08 -15.06 3.95
CA GLU A 171 6.98 -13.60 3.95
C GLU A 171 7.84 -12.97 2.84
N CYS A 172 7.26 -12.04 2.09
CA CYS A 172 7.98 -11.29 1.08
C CYS A 172 8.85 -10.20 1.71
N THR A 173 10.13 -10.23 1.36
CA THR A 173 11.15 -9.25 1.76
C THR A 173 10.90 -7.83 1.26
N HIS A 174 10.14 -7.65 0.18
CA HIS A 174 9.88 -6.33 -0.42
C HIS A 174 8.49 -5.82 -0.05
N CYS A 175 7.44 -6.52 -0.46
CA CYS A 175 6.09 -6.01 -0.25
C CYS A 175 5.44 -6.39 1.09
N GLY A 176 6.08 -7.25 1.87
CA GLY A 176 5.51 -7.81 3.10
C GLY A 176 4.28 -8.70 2.86
N ALA A 177 4.13 -9.25 1.65
CA ALA A 177 3.12 -10.26 1.37
C ALA A 177 3.37 -11.51 2.21
N LYS A 178 2.36 -12.04 2.88
CA LYS A 178 2.45 -13.24 3.72
C LYS A 178 1.61 -14.36 3.15
N PHE A 179 2.21 -15.54 3.03
CA PHE A 179 1.57 -16.76 2.60
C PHE A 179 1.63 -17.80 3.71
N ILE A 180 0.59 -18.60 3.83
CA ILE A 180 0.51 -19.68 4.82
C ILE A 180 0.27 -21.01 4.09
N PRO A 181 0.85 -22.12 4.58
CA PRO A 181 0.60 -23.44 4.02
C PRO A 181 -0.83 -23.90 4.35
N VAL A 182 -1.53 -24.44 3.36
CA VAL A 182 -2.85 -25.08 3.48
C VAL A 182 -2.77 -26.40 2.70
N GLY A 183 -2.38 -27.48 3.38
CA GLY A 183 -2.05 -28.75 2.73
C GLY A 183 -0.86 -28.62 1.77
N PRO A 184 -0.95 -29.06 0.49
CA PRO A 184 0.11 -28.89 -0.50
C PRO A 184 0.14 -27.49 -1.14
N ALA A 185 -0.83 -26.63 -0.80
CA ALA A 185 -1.04 -25.33 -1.40
C ALA A 185 -0.69 -24.18 -0.43
N PHE A 186 -0.72 -22.95 -0.95
CA PHE A 186 -0.41 -21.74 -0.19
C PHE A 186 -1.50 -20.71 -0.35
N ARG A 187 -1.85 -20.05 0.76
CA ARG A 187 -2.86 -18.97 0.80
C ARG A 187 -2.20 -17.64 1.09
N LEU A 188 -2.48 -16.62 0.29
CA LEU A 188 -2.02 -15.24 0.51
C LEU A 188 -2.93 -14.57 1.54
N VAL A 189 -2.42 -14.18 2.70
CA VAL A 189 -3.25 -13.68 3.83
C VAL A 189 -3.07 -12.20 4.12
N SER A 190 -1.98 -11.58 3.68
CA SER A 190 -1.78 -10.14 3.86
C SER A 190 -0.73 -9.61 2.91
N ILE A 191 -0.77 -8.30 2.65
CA ILE A 191 0.22 -7.54 1.88
C ILE A 191 0.47 -6.23 2.61
N ALA A 192 1.71 -5.95 3.00
CA ALA A 192 2.01 -4.81 3.87
C ALA A 192 2.12 -3.48 3.12
N SER A 193 2.78 -3.45 1.96
CA SER A 193 3.19 -2.20 1.31
C SER A 193 2.64 -1.99 -0.11
N ILE A 194 2.09 -3.03 -0.75
CA ILE A 194 1.45 -2.90 -2.06
C ILE A 194 -0.06 -2.83 -1.87
N ARG A 195 -0.65 -1.72 -2.35
CA ARG A 195 -2.10 -1.45 -2.34
C ARG A 195 -2.71 -1.58 -3.74
N ASP A 196 -2.14 -2.43 -4.58
CA ASP A 196 -2.66 -2.67 -5.93
C ASP A 196 -3.98 -3.45 -5.84
N PRO A 197 -5.10 -2.91 -6.38
CA PRO A 197 -6.42 -3.53 -6.32
C PRO A 197 -6.48 -4.91 -6.98
N LEU A 198 -5.53 -5.26 -7.87
CA LEU A 198 -5.43 -6.59 -8.48
C LEU A 198 -5.29 -7.69 -7.43
N TRP A 199 -4.54 -7.43 -6.35
CA TRP A 199 -4.26 -8.44 -5.34
C TRP A 199 -5.39 -8.67 -4.34
N LYS A 200 -6.41 -7.80 -4.31
CA LYS A 200 -7.61 -8.05 -3.49
C LYS A 200 -8.31 -9.35 -3.88
N ARG A 201 -8.23 -9.74 -5.16
CA ARG A 201 -8.82 -10.97 -5.70
C ARG A 201 -8.08 -12.24 -5.28
N TYR A 202 -6.77 -12.10 -5.05
CA TYR A 202 -5.88 -13.20 -4.67
C TYR A 202 -5.68 -13.30 -3.16
N LEU A 203 -6.12 -12.29 -2.40
CA LEU A 203 -6.14 -12.31 -0.94
C LEU A 203 -7.14 -13.38 -0.47
N ASP A 204 -6.72 -14.16 0.52
CA ASP A 204 -7.41 -15.34 1.07
C ASP A 204 -7.67 -16.50 0.10
N GLN A 205 -7.21 -16.39 -1.15
CA GLN A 205 -7.24 -17.49 -2.11
C GLN A 205 -6.08 -18.47 -1.89
N THR A 206 -6.40 -19.75 -2.02
CA THR A 206 -5.43 -20.85 -1.87
C THR A 206 -5.09 -21.42 -3.24
N TYR A 207 -3.82 -21.35 -3.61
CA TYR A 207 -3.34 -21.88 -4.89
C TYR A 207 -2.12 -22.78 -4.70
N PRO A 208 -1.91 -23.76 -5.59
CA PRO A 208 -0.71 -24.58 -5.56
C PRO A 208 0.53 -23.75 -5.97
N PRO A 209 1.75 -24.22 -5.59
CA PRO A 209 3.01 -23.54 -5.88
C PRO A 209 3.18 -23.09 -7.34
N GLU A 210 2.74 -23.93 -8.28
CA GLU A 210 2.90 -23.71 -9.72
C GLU A 210 2.09 -22.50 -10.19
N THR A 211 0.89 -22.32 -9.64
CA THR A 211 0.01 -21.17 -9.93
C THR A 211 0.60 -19.88 -9.37
N TRP A 212 1.15 -19.91 -8.15
CA TRP A 212 1.86 -18.75 -7.62
C TRP A 212 3.12 -18.41 -8.43
N ALA A 213 3.84 -19.42 -8.91
CA ALA A 213 4.98 -19.23 -9.79
C ALA A 213 4.57 -18.60 -11.14
N ALA A 214 3.43 -19.03 -11.70
CA ALA A 214 2.86 -18.47 -12.93
C ALA A 214 2.47 -16.99 -12.73
N LEU A 215 1.79 -16.67 -11.63
CA LEU A 215 1.44 -15.28 -11.28
C LEU A 215 2.68 -14.40 -11.09
N ALA A 216 3.74 -14.94 -10.49
CA ALA A 216 5.02 -14.24 -10.33
C ALA A 216 5.73 -13.95 -11.66
N ARG A 217 5.60 -14.85 -12.64
CA ARG A 217 6.11 -14.66 -14.01
C ARG A 217 5.20 -13.81 -14.89
N GLY A 218 4.04 -13.38 -14.38
CA GLY A 218 3.07 -12.57 -15.12
C GLY A 218 2.22 -13.35 -16.12
N THR A 219 2.15 -14.67 -16.00
CA THR A 219 1.22 -15.51 -16.77
C THR A 219 -0.04 -15.74 -15.94
N SER A 220 -1.18 -15.28 -16.43
CA SER A 220 -2.49 -15.60 -15.82
C SER A 220 -2.76 -17.12 -15.88
N PRO A 221 -3.54 -17.68 -14.93
CA PRO A 221 -4.00 -19.06 -15.04
C PRO A 221 -4.86 -19.20 -16.30
N GLY A 222 -4.41 -20.00 -17.26
CA GLY A 222 -4.95 -20.02 -18.63
C GLY A 222 -4.14 -19.09 -19.54
N GLY A 223 -3.16 -19.68 -20.24
CA GLY A 223 -2.16 -18.95 -21.00
C GLY A 223 -2.75 -18.07 -22.08
N ASN A 224 -2.68 -16.76 -21.88
CA ASN A 224 -2.48 -15.77 -22.94
C ASN A 224 -1.79 -14.53 -22.36
N PRO A 225 -0.69 -14.04 -22.97
CA PRO A 225 0.01 -12.86 -22.49
C PRO A 225 -0.84 -11.60 -22.76
N VAL A 226 -1.13 -10.84 -21.70
CA VAL A 226 -1.85 -9.57 -21.77
C VAL A 226 -1.04 -8.56 -22.60
N SER A 227 -1.51 -8.29 -23.82
CA SER A 227 -0.92 -7.28 -24.70
C SER A 227 -1.36 -5.88 -24.25
N ARG A 228 -0.41 -4.95 -24.09
CA ARG A 228 -0.73 -3.52 -23.91
C ARG A 228 -1.39 -2.96 -25.19
N PRO A 229 -2.45 -2.14 -25.12
CA PRO A 229 -3.03 -1.54 -26.31
C PRO A 229 -2.08 -0.46 -26.85
N ARG A 230 -1.65 -0.65 -28.10
CA ARG A 230 -0.93 0.35 -28.90
C ARG A 230 -2.00 1.29 -29.48
N SER A 231 -1.87 2.59 -29.22
CA SER A 231 -2.70 3.62 -29.82
C SER A 231 -2.46 3.70 -31.33
N ARG A 232 -3.53 3.69 -32.13
CA ARG A 232 -3.54 4.25 -33.48
C ARG A 232 -4.88 4.93 -33.79
N PRO A 233 -4.87 5.98 -34.63
CA PRO A 233 -5.99 6.91 -34.77
C PRO A 233 -6.93 6.55 -35.92
N GLY A 234 -8.20 6.94 -35.75
CA GLY A 234 -9.10 7.42 -36.81
C GLY A 234 -9.71 6.39 -37.77
N SER A 235 -10.99 6.08 -37.56
CA SER A 235 -12.01 6.08 -38.63
C SER A 235 -13.40 5.98 -38.03
N ALA A 236 -14.29 6.88 -38.45
CA ALA A 236 -15.69 6.88 -38.12
C ALA A 236 -16.40 5.64 -38.69
N GLN A 237 -17.22 4.97 -37.88
CA GLN A 237 -18.44 4.33 -38.35
C GLN A 237 -19.39 4.06 -37.18
N SER A 238 -20.63 4.45 -37.41
CA SER A 238 -21.80 4.25 -36.56
C SER A 238 -22.09 2.76 -36.38
N SER A 239 -22.14 2.31 -35.13
CA SER A 239 -22.90 1.13 -34.72
C SER A 239 -23.33 1.31 -33.27
N LEU A 240 -24.60 1.07 -33.00
CA LEU A 240 -25.24 1.11 -31.68
C LEU A 240 -24.35 0.47 -30.60
N PRO A 241 -24.26 1.07 -29.39
CA PRO A 241 -23.33 0.62 -28.39
C PRO A 241 -23.74 -0.75 -27.84
N PRO A 242 -22.76 -1.66 -27.64
CA PRO A 242 -23.00 -2.92 -26.96
C PRO A 242 -23.35 -2.67 -25.49
N SER A 243 -24.33 -3.41 -25.02
CA SER A 243 -24.87 -3.43 -23.67
C SER A 243 -23.78 -3.47 -22.60
N GLY A 244 -23.82 -2.53 -21.65
CA GLY A 244 -23.14 -2.67 -20.36
C GLY A 244 -22.14 -1.59 -19.95
N ASN A 245 -21.89 -0.57 -20.78
CA ASN A 245 -21.05 0.58 -20.42
C ASN A 245 -21.91 1.78 -20.02
N LEU A 246 -21.70 2.30 -18.80
CA LEU A 246 -22.28 3.57 -18.39
C LEU A 246 -21.84 4.65 -19.39
N VAL A 247 -22.81 5.40 -19.92
CA VAL A 247 -22.51 6.47 -20.90
C VAL A 247 -22.55 7.79 -20.18
N VAL A 248 -21.40 8.47 -20.14
CA VAL A 248 -21.31 9.86 -19.68
C VAL A 248 -21.68 10.76 -20.85
N MET A 249 -22.70 11.58 -20.64
CA MET A 249 -23.24 12.51 -21.62
C MET A 249 -22.39 13.80 -21.67
N LYS A 250 -22.59 14.63 -22.69
CA LYS A 250 -21.85 15.90 -22.86
C LYS A 250 -22.08 16.89 -21.73
N ASP A 251 -23.24 16.83 -21.09
CA ASP A 251 -23.61 17.67 -19.94
C ASP A 251 -23.12 17.11 -18.59
N GLY A 252 -22.35 16.01 -18.61
CA GLY A 252 -21.86 15.31 -17.42
C GLY A 252 -22.89 14.40 -16.76
N SER A 253 -24.12 14.30 -17.29
CA SER A 253 -25.10 13.33 -16.80
C SER A 253 -24.68 11.89 -17.16
N LEU A 254 -25.20 10.94 -16.39
CA LEU A 254 -24.89 9.52 -16.53
C LEU A 254 -26.13 8.76 -16.97
N ALA A 255 -26.08 8.20 -18.17
CA ALA A 255 -27.11 7.30 -18.67
C ALA A 255 -26.84 5.89 -18.15
N VAL A 256 -27.77 5.38 -17.34
CA VAL A 256 -27.70 4.06 -16.71
C VAL A 256 -28.85 3.20 -17.25
N PRO A 257 -28.58 2.11 -17.96
CA PRO A 257 -29.61 1.17 -18.35
C PRO A 257 -30.07 0.40 -17.11
N VAL A 258 -31.33 0.60 -16.72
CA VAL A 258 -31.99 -0.13 -15.64
C VAL A 258 -33.17 -0.87 -16.24
N ASP A 259 -33.06 -2.20 -16.33
CA ASP A 259 -34.04 -3.06 -16.97
C ASP A 259 -34.24 -2.68 -18.46
N LYS A 260 -35.46 -2.27 -18.89
CA LYS A 260 -35.76 -1.84 -20.27
C LYS A 260 -35.74 -0.33 -20.47
N LYS A 261 -35.33 0.44 -19.46
CA LYS A 261 -35.32 1.91 -19.50
C LYS A 261 -33.92 2.44 -19.25
N THR A 262 -33.60 3.57 -19.88
CA THR A 262 -32.38 4.33 -19.54
C THR A 262 -32.76 5.42 -18.57
N VAL A 263 -32.14 5.41 -17.38
CA VAL A 263 -32.30 6.43 -16.35
C VAL A 263 -31.12 7.39 -16.43
N TYR A 264 -31.40 8.69 -16.38
CA TYR A 264 -30.39 9.73 -16.49
C TYR A 264 -30.12 10.34 -15.11
N PHE A 265 -28.94 10.06 -14.56
CA PHE A 265 -28.50 10.64 -13.30
C PHE A 265 -27.74 11.94 -13.54
N ARG A 266 -28.05 12.98 -12.76
CA ARG A 266 -27.37 14.26 -12.82
C ARG A 266 -26.11 14.22 -11.96
N THR A 267 -25.00 14.74 -12.47
CA THR A 267 -23.77 14.86 -11.68
C THR A 267 -23.95 15.88 -10.56
N VAL A 268 -23.37 15.60 -9.40
CA VAL A 268 -23.31 16.53 -8.27
C VAL A 268 -21.86 16.96 -8.06
N PRO A 269 -21.49 18.19 -8.46
CA PRO A 269 -20.16 18.72 -8.19
C PRO A 269 -19.92 18.82 -6.68
N LEU A 270 -18.70 18.46 -6.24
CA LEU A 270 -18.32 18.50 -4.83
C LEU A 270 -17.22 19.52 -4.58
N THR A 271 -17.40 20.30 -3.51
CA THR A 271 -16.38 21.20 -2.98
C THR A 271 -15.70 20.55 -1.78
N PHE A 272 -14.42 20.22 -1.92
CA PHE A 272 -13.62 19.66 -0.84
C PHE A 272 -13.04 20.78 0.03
N SER A 273 -13.04 20.58 1.34
CA SER A 273 -12.54 21.52 2.33
C SER A 273 -11.45 20.89 3.21
N GLY A 274 -10.38 21.64 3.43
CA GLY A 274 -9.24 21.21 4.23
C GLY A 274 -8.38 20.09 3.61
N GLY A 275 -7.37 19.68 4.35
CA GLY A 275 -6.50 18.55 4.00
C GLY A 275 -7.13 17.19 4.32
N MET A 276 -6.64 16.15 3.65
CA MET A 276 -6.99 14.77 4.02
C MET A 276 -6.41 14.44 5.40
N ARG A 277 -7.16 13.70 6.19
CA ARG A 277 -6.80 13.28 7.55
C ARG A 277 -6.63 11.77 7.58
N MET A 278 -5.53 11.32 8.19
CA MET A 278 -5.31 9.92 8.56
C MET A 278 -5.49 9.75 10.06
N GLY A 279 -5.68 8.52 10.51
CA GLY A 279 -5.74 8.20 11.93
C GLY A 279 -6.90 8.90 12.64
N ILE A 280 -8.10 8.97 12.03
CA ILE A 280 -9.25 9.65 12.65
C ILE A 280 -9.61 9.04 14.01
N TYR A 281 -9.38 7.74 14.20
CA TYR A 281 -9.55 7.04 15.47
C TYR A 281 -8.77 7.68 16.63
N SER A 282 -7.69 8.44 16.36
CA SER A 282 -6.95 9.20 17.39
C SER A 282 -7.81 10.18 18.18
N ARG A 283 -8.98 10.56 17.63
CA ARG A 283 -9.90 11.54 18.21
C ARG A 283 -11.03 10.92 19.02
N VAL A 284 -11.10 9.59 19.13
CA VAL A 284 -12.10 8.94 19.99
C VAL A 284 -11.92 9.41 21.43
N GLN A 285 -12.97 9.97 22.02
CA GLN A 285 -12.92 10.55 23.36
C GLN A 285 -13.26 9.56 24.48
N LYS A 286 -14.00 8.48 24.17
CA LYS A 286 -14.30 7.40 25.12
C LYS A 286 -13.02 6.77 25.66
N THR A 287 -13.04 6.27 26.88
CA THR A 287 -11.95 5.46 27.43
C THR A 287 -11.88 4.08 26.77
N VAL A 288 -10.75 3.40 26.87
CA VAL A 288 -10.63 2.01 26.38
C VAL A 288 -11.64 1.11 27.08
N ARG A 289 -11.86 1.29 28.39
CA ARG A 289 -12.86 0.57 29.17
C ARG A 289 -14.27 0.77 28.61
N GLU A 290 -14.72 2.02 28.46
CA GLU A 290 -16.04 2.36 27.91
C GLU A 290 -16.21 1.84 26.48
N LEU A 291 -15.13 1.86 25.69
CA LEU A 291 -15.17 1.38 24.32
C LEU A 291 -15.38 -0.14 24.26
N LEU A 292 -14.78 -0.89 25.19
CA LEU A 292 -14.95 -2.35 25.29
C LEU A 292 -16.33 -2.78 25.81
N GLU A 293 -17.13 -1.87 26.36
CA GLU A 293 -18.52 -2.15 26.73
C GLU A 293 -19.40 -2.38 25.50
N ASP A 294 -18.99 -1.88 24.34
CA ASP A 294 -19.67 -2.10 23.07
C ASP A 294 -19.71 -3.60 22.70
N PRO A 295 -20.89 -4.18 22.43
CA PRO A 295 -21.01 -5.58 22.03
C PRO A 295 -20.16 -5.95 20.81
N ALA A 296 -19.99 -5.03 19.87
CA ALA A 296 -19.20 -5.26 18.65
C ALA A 296 -17.71 -5.46 18.97
N LEU A 297 -17.25 -4.92 20.09
CA LEU A 297 -15.86 -5.00 20.56
C LEU A 297 -15.67 -5.99 21.72
N ALA A 298 -16.70 -6.78 22.06
CA ALA A 298 -16.64 -7.72 23.18
C ALA A 298 -15.49 -8.73 23.06
N HIS A 299 -15.16 -9.16 21.85
CA HIS A 299 -14.06 -10.08 21.55
C HIS A 299 -12.67 -9.52 21.93
N LEU A 300 -12.53 -8.21 22.14
CA LEU A 300 -11.28 -7.57 22.53
C LEU A 300 -11.11 -7.44 24.05
N ARG A 301 -12.13 -7.73 24.85
CA ARG A 301 -12.08 -7.56 26.31
C ARG A 301 -10.94 -8.32 26.96
N ASP A 302 -10.83 -9.62 26.68
CA ASP A 302 -9.81 -10.46 27.32
C ASP A 302 -8.40 -10.12 26.80
N PRO A 303 -8.15 -10.01 25.48
CA PRO A 303 -6.84 -9.60 24.97
C PRO A 303 -6.36 -8.25 25.53
N VAL A 304 -7.27 -7.28 25.66
CA VAL A 304 -6.94 -5.96 26.21
C VAL A 304 -6.70 -6.01 27.71
N SER A 305 -7.52 -6.75 28.45
CA SER A 305 -7.37 -6.86 29.90
C SER A 305 -6.07 -7.57 30.30
N VAL A 306 -5.61 -8.54 29.51
CA VAL A 306 -4.35 -9.26 29.77
C VAL A 306 -3.14 -8.41 29.39
N LYS A 307 -3.12 -7.82 28.19
CA LYS A 307 -1.92 -7.16 27.63
C LYS A 307 -1.83 -5.66 27.93
N TYR A 308 -2.96 -4.99 28.11
CA TYR A 308 -3.07 -3.53 28.16
C TYR A 308 -3.95 -3.02 29.32
N SER A 309 -4.04 -3.76 30.43
CA SER A 309 -4.83 -3.38 31.62
C SER A 309 -4.59 -1.94 32.08
N ASN A 310 -3.34 -1.48 32.07
CA ASN A 310 -2.95 -0.13 32.47
C ASN A 310 -3.49 0.99 31.55
N TYR A 311 -3.95 0.64 30.35
CA TYR A 311 -4.50 1.58 29.37
C TYR A 311 -6.03 1.66 29.41
N LEU A 312 -6.70 0.78 30.16
CA LEU A 312 -8.16 0.78 30.32
C LEU A 312 -8.77 2.15 30.68
N PRO A 313 -8.20 2.94 31.62
CA PRO A 313 -8.75 4.26 31.97
C PRO A 313 -8.36 5.37 30.99
N GLN A 314 -7.46 5.12 30.04
CA GLN A 314 -7.03 6.14 29.08
C GLN A 314 -8.03 6.33 27.95
N LYS A 315 -8.03 7.51 27.33
CA LYS A 315 -8.81 7.76 26.10
C LYS A 315 -8.40 6.78 25.01
N ALA A 316 -9.37 6.09 24.42
CA ALA A 316 -9.16 5.10 23.38
C ALA A 316 -8.42 5.69 22.18
N GLY A 317 -8.69 6.95 21.81
CA GLY A 317 -7.95 7.59 20.72
C GLY A 317 -6.45 7.70 20.97
N LEU A 318 -6.02 8.01 22.20
CA LEU A 318 -4.60 8.04 22.56
C LEU A 318 -3.97 6.64 22.54
N PHE A 319 -4.70 5.67 23.10
CA PHE A 319 -4.28 4.27 23.10
C PHE A 319 -4.10 3.72 21.68
N LEU A 320 -5.07 3.93 20.79
CA LEU A 320 -5.01 3.48 19.40
C LEU A 320 -3.89 4.19 18.61
N SER A 321 -3.68 5.48 18.85
CA SER A 321 -2.58 6.23 18.21
C SER A 321 -1.22 5.68 18.62
N HIS A 322 -1.03 5.42 19.91
CA HIS A 322 0.21 4.84 20.44
C HIS A 322 0.52 3.46 19.86
N LEU A 323 -0.51 2.61 19.71
CA LEU A 323 -0.36 1.32 19.04
C LEU A 323 0.00 1.48 17.55
N ALA A 324 -0.66 2.41 16.85
CA ALA A 324 -0.38 2.68 15.44
C ALA A 324 1.03 3.21 15.19
N GLU A 325 1.51 4.13 16.03
CA GLU A 325 2.88 4.69 15.99
C GLU A 325 3.95 3.63 16.24
N ARG A 326 3.66 2.64 17.09
CA ARG A 326 4.53 1.48 17.34
C ARG A 326 4.42 0.39 16.29
N HIS A 327 3.58 0.60 15.27
CA HIS A 327 3.25 -0.39 14.25
C HIS A 327 2.72 -1.71 14.83
N ASP A 328 2.03 -1.67 15.98
CA ASP A 328 1.34 -2.83 16.52
C ASP A 328 0.04 -3.04 15.73
N PRO A 329 -0.15 -4.15 14.99
CA PRO A 329 -1.34 -4.34 14.16
C PRO A 329 -2.64 -4.42 14.98
N PHE A 330 -2.57 -4.65 16.29
CA PHE A 330 -3.73 -4.84 17.15
C PHE A 330 -4.70 -3.65 17.19
N TYR A 331 -4.24 -2.41 16.94
CA TYR A 331 -5.18 -1.27 16.90
C TYR A 331 -6.26 -1.42 15.83
N ARG A 332 -5.98 -2.17 14.76
CA ARG A 332 -6.92 -2.39 13.65
C ARG A 332 -8.10 -3.25 14.05
N GLU A 333 -7.97 -4.08 15.09
CA GLU A 333 -9.08 -4.88 15.61
C GLU A 333 -10.19 -3.99 16.21
N PHE A 334 -9.87 -2.74 16.57
CA PHE A 334 -10.87 -1.75 17.01
C PHE A 334 -11.56 -1.03 15.85
N LEU A 335 -11.06 -1.18 14.62
CA LEU A 335 -11.50 -0.43 13.45
C LEU A 335 -12.29 -1.32 12.50
N ASN A 336 -13.28 -0.75 11.81
CA ASN A 336 -13.88 -1.45 10.68
C ASN A 336 -12.89 -1.52 9.48
N PRO A 337 -13.19 -2.30 8.42
CA PRO A 337 -12.25 -2.51 7.30
C PRO A 337 -11.76 -1.24 6.60
N TYR A 338 -12.51 -0.14 6.71
CA TYR A 338 -12.14 1.14 6.12
C TYR A 338 -11.63 2.14 7.15
N GLY A 339 -11.50 1.76 8.43
CA GLY A 339 -11.33 2.67 9.56
C GLY A 339 -9.97 3.37 9.68
N ASP A 340 -8.97 2.88 8.95
CA ASP A 340 -7.61 3.44 8.86
C ASP A 340 -7.33 4.11 7.49
N GLU A 341 -8.40 4.46 6.75
CA GLU A 341 -8.27 5.15 5.46
C GLU A 341 -7.97 6.65 5.61
N LYS A 342 -7.68 7.29 4.49
CA LYS A 342 -7.60 8.76 4.39
C LYS A 342 -8.98 9.33 4.16
N TYR A 343 -9.40 10.26 5.00
CA TYR A 343 -10.71 10.90 4.91
C TYR A 343 -10.58 12.39 4.68
N GLY A 344 -11.66 13.00 4.20
CA GLY A 344 -11.75 14.44 3.99
C GLY A 344 -13.11 14.98 4.37
N SER A 345 -13.29 16.28 4.15
CA SER A 345 -14.58 16.93 4.27
C SER A 345 -14.99 17.53 2.93
N PHE A 346 -16.22 17.28 2.52
CA PHE A 346 -16.75 17.83 1.28
C PHE A 346 -18.23 18.18 1.42
N ARG A 347 -18.71 19.03 0.50
CA ARG A 347 -20.12 19.39 0.37
C ARG A 347 -20.50 19.42 -1.10
N ALA A 348 -21.77 19.16 -1.41
CA ALA A 348 -22.33 19.39 -2.73
C ALA A 348 -22.36 20.89 -3.07
N VAL A 349 -22.08 21.23 -4.33
CA VAL A 349 -22.34 22.56 -4.88
C VAL A 349 -23.85 22.76 -4.97
N GLU A 350 -24.31 23.94 -4.55
CA GLU A 350 -25.73 24.29 -4.48
C GLU A 350 -26.46 24.05 -5.81
N SER A 351 -27.56 23.32 -5.75
CA SER A 351 -28.49 23.13 -6.87
C SER A 351 -29.90 22.82 -6.34
N GLY A 352 -30.93 23.18 -7.11
CA GLY A 352 -32.33 22.94 -6.71
C GLY A 352 -32.73 21.47 -6.63
N ASP A 353 -31.91 20.55 -7.13
CA ASP A 353 -32.16 19.11 -6.98
C ASP A 353 -31.68 18.58 -5.62
N LEU A 354 -30.80 19.28 -4.89
CA LEU A 354 -30.26 18.79 -3.62
C LEU A 354 -31.31 18.66 -2.51
N ASP A 355 -32.40 19.43 -2.60
CA ASP A 355 -33.47 19.41 -1.60
C ASP A 355 -34.49 18.31 -1.87
N LYS A 356 -34.35 17.58 -2.98
CA LYS A 356 -35.16 16.41 -3.34
C LYS A 356 -34.59 15.13 -2.73
N ASP A 357 -35.43 14.12 -2.64
CA ASP A 357 -35.08 12.73 -2.37
C ASP A 357 -35.01 11.92 -3.68
N GLY A 358 -34.50 10.70 -3.59
CA GLY A 358 -34.33 9.83 -4.75
C GLY A 358 -33.17 8.88 -4.61
N ILE A 359 -32.48 8.60 -5.71
CA ILE A 359 -31.40 7.61 -5.75
C ILE A 359 -30.07 8.32 -5.93
N LEU A 360 -29.10 8.00 -5.08
CA LEU A 360 -27.74 8.48 -5.16
C LEU A 360 -26.82 7.34 -5.63
N LEU A 361 -25.99 7.65 -6.61
CA LEU A 361 -24.93 6.80 -7.13
C LEU A 361 -23.56 7.36 -6.79
N VAL A 362 -22.69 6.47 -6.32
CA VAL A 362 -21.25 6.68 -6.26
C VAL A 362 -20.65 5.94 -7.45
N VAL A 363 -19.96 6.67 -8.31
CA VAL A 363 -19.31 6.10 -9.50
C VAL A 363 -17.82 6.30 -9.38
N VAL A 364 -17.05 5.25 -9.67
CA VAL A 364 -15.58 5.27 -9.66
C VAL A 364 -15.09 4.65 -10.95
N ASN A 365 -14.15 5.29 -11.66
CA ASN A 365 -13.59 4.80 -12.93
C ASN A 365 -14.68 4.43 -13.95
N ARG A 366 -15.75 5.23 -14.04
CA ARG A 366 -16.93 4.98 -14.93
C ARG A 366 -17.67 3.67 -14.61
N GLY A 367 -17.60 3.19 -13.37
CA GLY A 367 -18.42 2.08 -12.87
C GLY A 367 -19.20 2.45 -11.62
N ILE A 368 -20.41 1.88 -11.48
CA ILE A 368 -21.20 2.03 -10.27
C ILE A 368 -20.45 1.33 -9.12
N TYR A 369 -20.03 2.12 -8.15
CA TYR A 369 -19.34 1.67 -6.95
C TYR A 369 -20.30 1.45 -5.78
N ALA A 370 -21.35 2.28 -5.70
CA ALA A 370 -22.45 2.08 -4.79
C ALA A 370 -23.71 2.77 -5.31
N ALA A 371 -24.87 2.22 -4.97
CA ALA A 371 -26.18 2.83 -5.15
C ALA A 371 -26.88 2.86 -3.80
N ARG A 372 -27.63 3.93 -3.51
CA ARG A 372 -28.43 4.01 -2.28
C ARG A 372 -29.64 4.92 -2.49
N ALA A 373 -30.78 4.50 -1.95
CA ALA A 373 -31.94 5.37 -1.81
C ALA A 373 -31.67 6.42 -0.72
N SER A 374 -31.95 7.68 -1.01
CA SER A 374 -31.85 8.76 -0.03
C SER A 374 -33.11 8.73 0.86
N PRO A 375 -32.99 8.52 2.18
CA PRO A 375 -34.12 8.54 3.10
C PRO A 375 -34.63 9.97 3.38
N GLY A 376 -33.97 10.99 2.82
CA GLY A 376 -34.34 12.40 2.89
C GLY A 376 -33.68 13.16 1.74
N SER A 377 -33.39 14.45 1.93
CA SER A 377 -32.78 15.25 0.88
C SER A 377 -31.37 14.76 0.51
N PHE A 378 -31.00 14.86 -0.76
CA PHE A 378 -29.62 14.60 -1.20
C PHE A 378 -28.62 15.49 -0.47
N ARG A 379 -29.00 16.73 -0.12
CA ARG A 379 -28.20 17.65 0.69
C ARG A 379 -27.78 17.00 2.01
N ALA A 380 -28.71 16.45 2.77
CA ALA A 380 -28.42 15.83 4.06
C ALA A 380 -27.54 14.59 3.87
N MET A 381 -27.88 13.72 2.91
CA MET A 381 -27.09 12.53 2.62
C MET A 381 -25.65 12.85 2.17
N ILE A 382 -25.46 13.85 1.31
CA ILE A 382 -24.12 14.19 0.80
C ILE A 382 -23.33 14.98 1.83
N ASN A 383 -23.89 16.04 2.42
CA ASN A 383 -23.13 16.97 3.26
C ASN A 383 -22.95 16.45 4.69
N GLU A 384 -24.01 15.89 5.27
CA GLU A 384 -24.03 15.53 6.69
C GLU A 384 -23.62 14.08 6.90
N TYR A 385 -24.08 13.17 6.03
CA TYR A 385 -23.76 11.76 6.14
C TYR A 385 -22.41 11.43 5.47
N PHE A 386 -22.24 11.60 4.16
CA PHE A 386 -20.96 11.28 3.52
C PHE A 386 -19.86 12.34 3.70
N GLY A 387 -20.25 13.62 3.74
CA GLY A 387 -19.33 14.76 3.67
C GLY A 387 -18.48 14.97 4.93
N ARG A 388 -18.83 14.34 6.05
CA ARG A 388 -18.08 14.42 7.30
C ARG A 388 -18.01 13.06 7.99
N ILE A 389 -16.80 12.65 8.37
CA ILE A 389 -16.54 11.43 9.14
C ILE A 389 -16.19 11.80 10.57
N LEU A 390 -16.80 11.08 11.51
CA LEU A 390 -16.48 11.11 12.93
C LEU A 390 -15.73 9.82 13.30
N PRO A 391 -14.88 9.83 14.34
CA PRO A 391 -14.09 8.66 14.74
C PRO A 391 -14.92 7.43 15.05
N GLU A 392 -16.08 7.61 15.65
CA GLU A 392 -16.97 6.53 16.09
C GLU A 392 -17.51 5.74 14.89
N HIS A 393 -17.68 6.38 13.72
CA HIS A 393 -18.14 5.69 12.52
C HIS A 393 -17.12 4.66 12.02
N CYS A 394 -15.84 4.85 12.33
CA CYS A 394 -14.76 4.06 11.78
C CYS A 394 -14.25 2.98 12.74
N LEU A 395 -14.89 2.84 13.91
CA LEU A 395 -14.70 1.72 14.83
C LEU A 395 -15.48 0.49 14.35
N VAL A 396 -15.13 -0.70 14.85
CA VAL A 396 -15.96 -1.91 14.69
C VAL A 396 -17.33 -1.64 15.33
N GLY A 397 -18.39 -2.02 14.62
CA GLY A 397 -19.78 -1.67 14.99
C GLY A 397 -20.23 -0.29 14.54
N GLY A 398 -19.32 0.54 14.01
CA GLY A 398 -19.63 1.83 13.40
C GLY A 398 -20.22 1.71 11.98
N ASP A 399 -20.32 2.85 11.30
CA ASP A 399 -20.87 2.95 9.95
C ASP A 399 -19.78 2.75 8.88
N GLU A 400 -19.51 1.47 8.58
CA GLU A 400 -18.54 1.05 7.57
C GLU A 400 -18.80 1.67 6.20
N PHE A 401 -20.06 1.67 5.77
CA PHE A 401 -20.45 2.19 4.46
C PHE A 401 -20.14 3.69 4.35
N ARG A 402 -20.42 4.45 5.41
CA ARG A 402 -20.12 5.88 5.46
C ARG A 402 -18.60 6.13 5.38
N CYS A 403 -17.78 5.41 6.16
CA CYS A 403 -16.31 5.54 6.08
C CYS A 403 -15.81 5.15 4.67
N ARG A 404 -16.34 4.08 4.08
CA ARG A 404 -16.02 3.62 2.72
C ARG A 404 -16.29 4.68 1.65
N ILE A 405 -17.50 5.26 1.62
CA ILE A 405 -17.88 6.24 0.59
C ILE A 405 -17.06 7.52 0.72
N ASN A 406 -16.87 8.04 1.94
CA ASN A 406 -16.04 9.23 2.14
C ASN A 406 -14.59 8.99 1.70
N ALA A 407 -14.00 7.87 2.11
CA ALA A 407 -12.64 7.51 1.72
C ALA A 407 -12.51 7.40 0.20
N VAL A 408 -13.44 6.72 -0.48
CA VAL A 408 -13.41 6.60 -1.94
C VAL A 408 -13.47 7.96 -2.64
N LEU A 409 -14.42 8.82 -2.27
CA LEU A 409 -14.56 10.14 -2.89
C LEU A 409 -13.36 11.05 -2.62
N CYS A 410 -12.79 10.98 -1.41
CA CYS A 410 -11.66 11.82 -1.04
C CYS A 410 -10.33 11.38 -1.66
N ASN A 411 -10.12 10.06 -1.82
CA ASN A 411 -8.88 9.50 -2.36
C ASN A 411 -8.87 9.42 -3.89
N ASN A 412 -10.03 9.49 -4.56
CA ASN A 412 -10.15 9.36 -6.02
C ASN A 412 -10.84 10.58 -6.62
N ARG A 413 -10.46 11.80 -6.23
CA ARG A 413 -11.19 13.04 -6.60
C ARG A 413 -11.35 13.28 -8.11
N GLN A 414 -10.46 12.72 -8.93
CA GLN A 414 -10.50 12.85 -10.39
C GLN A 414 -11.36 11.77 -11.06
N ASP A 415 -11.47 10.61 -10.41
CA ASP A 415 -12.04 9.39 -11.01
C ASP A 415 -13.36 8.95 -10.35
N ALA A 416 -13.70 9.54 -9.20
CA ALA A 416 -14.91 9.30 -8.45
C ALA A 416 -15.86 10.49 -8.49
N GLY A 417 -17.16 10.21 -8.63
CA GLY A 417 -18.20 11.23 -8.69
C GLY A 417 -19.50 10.78 -8.05
N LEU A 418 -20.29 11.76 -7.65
CA LEU A 418 -21.65 11.57 -7.16
C LEU A 418 -22.67 11.93 -8.22
N TYR A 419 -23.70 11.11 -8.35
CA TYR A 419 -24.79 11.31 -9.29
C TYR A 419 -26.12 11.08 -8.59
N ILE A 420 -27.12 11.90 -8.90
CA ILE A 420 -28.44 11.84 -8.29
C ILE A 420 -29.53 11.65 -9.33
N TYR A 421 -30.56 10.92 -8.96
CA TYR A 421 -31.79 10.76 -9.72
C TYR A 421 -32.96 11.06 -8.78
N PRO A 422 -33.52 12.28 -8.83
CA PRO A 422 -34.69 12.63 -8.04
C PRO A 422 -35.85 11.70 -8.38
N LEU A 423 -36.37 11.02 -7.37
CA LEU A 423 -37.45 10.05 -7.51
C LEU A 423 -38.16 9.99 -6.17
N GLY A 424 -39.46 10.30 -6.16
CA GLY A 424 -40.23 10.30 -4.92
C GLY A 424 -40.17 8.94 -4.21
N SER A 425 -40.16 8.97 -2.88
CA SER A 425 -40.17 7.77 -2.05
C SER A 425 -41.28 6.80 -2.44
N GLY A 426 -40.95 5.53 -2.71
CA GLY A 426 -41.95 4.52 -3.08
C GLY A 426 -41.36 3.23 -3.65
N GLU A 427 -42.24 2.34 -4.11
CA GLU A 427 -41.89 1.02 -4.63
C GLU A 427 -40.93 1.09 -5.83
N GLU A 428 -41.08 2.10 -6.69
CA GLU A 428 -40.19 2.31 -7.83
C GLU A 428 -38.76 2.65 -7.40
N GLN A 429 -38.58 3.47 -6.37
CA GLN A 429 -37.26 3.82 -5.83
C GLN A 429 -36.57 2.60 -5.23
N ALA A 430 -37.29 1.80 -4.45
CA ALA A 430 -36.77 0.55 -3.88
C ALA A 430 -36.35 -0.42 -5.00
N ARG A 431 -37.21 -0.60 -6.02
CA ARG A 431 -36.93 -1.49 -7.16
C ARG A 431 -35.70 -1.05 -7.96
N VAL A 432 -35.61 0.23 -8.32
CA VAL A 432 -34.48 0.77 -9.10
C VAL A 432 -33.19 0.71 -8.28
N THR A 433 -33.24 1.03 -6.98
CA THR A 433 -32.07 0.94 -6.09
C THR A 433 -31.55 -0.49 -6.01
N LEU A 434 -32.42 -1.48 -5.81
CA LEU A 434 -32.03 -2.89 -5.72
C LEU A 434 -31.39 -3.41 -7.02
N LEU A 435 -31.89 -2.98 -8.18
CA LEU A 435 -31.26 -3.31 -9.47
C LEU A 435 -29.86 -2.69 -9.60
N LEU A 436 -29.70 -1.44 -9.19
CA LEU A 436 -28.42 -0.73 -9.24
C LEU A 436 -27.40 -1.30 -8.23
N GLU A 437 -27.85 -1.72 -7.06
CA GLU A 437 -27.02 -2.42 -6.06
C GLU A 437 -26.52 -3.76 -6.60
N LYS A 438 -27.38 -4.54 -7.28
CA LYS A 438 -26.96 -5.76 -7.97
C LYS A 438 -25.91 -5.47 -9.05
N MET A 439 -26.10 -4.42 -9.87
CA MET A 439 -25.11 -4.02 -10.87
C MET A 439 -23.76 -3.61 -10.25
N SER A 440 -23.79 -2.96 -9.08
CA SER A 440 -22.60 -2.62 -8.29
C SER A 440 -21.86 -3.88 -7.79
N TYR A 441 -22.61 -4.89 -7.36
CA TYR A 441 -22.07 -6.15 -6.84
C TYR A 441 -21.53 -7.05 -7.96
N GLU A 442 -22.29 -7.23 -9.05
CA GLU A 442 -21.87 -8.03 -10.21
C GLU A 442 -20.63 -7.48 -10.92
N ARG A 443 -20.40 -6.15 -10.90
CA ARG A 443 -19.13 -5.58 -11.39
C ARG A 443 -17.97 -5.73 -10.42
N SER A 444 -18.25 -5.91 -9.13
CA SER A 444 -17.23 -6.29 -8.15
C SER A 444 -16.84 -7.76 -8.34
N GLU A 445 -17.77 -8.64 -8.75
CA GLU A 445 -17.54 -10.07 -9.05
C GLU A 445 -17.02 -10.37 -10.46
N LYS A 446 -17.42 -9.62 -11.51
CA LYS A 446 -16.85 -9.76 -12.87
C LYS A 446 -15.49 -9.08 -13.00
N ASN A 447 -15.15 -8.24 -12.03
CA ASN A 447 -13.81 -7.81 -11.76
C ASN A 447 -13.25 -8.54 -10.52
N LEU A 448 -13.51 -9.85 -10.42
CA LEU A 448 -12.75 -10.84 -9.64
C LEU A 448 -12.13 -11.87 -10.60
#